data_AF-D0UZF8-F1
#
_entry.id   AF-D0UZF8-F1
#
_cell.length_a   1.000
_cell.length_b   1.000
_cell.length_c   1.000
_cell.angle_alpha   90.00
_cell.angle_beta   90.00
_cell.angle_gamma   90.00
#
_symmetry.space_group_name_H-M   'P 1'
#
loop_
_entity.id
_entity.type
_entity.pdbx_description
1 polymer ?
#
loop_
_entity_poly.entity_id
_entity_poly.type
_entity_poly.pdbx_seq_one_letter_code
_entity_poly.pdbx_strand_id
1 'polypeptide(L)' 'MNEERITTLTNQAATLSAQRNTVTTSLKDIAADMWHEGLHNVRDLGRRTGLSRATLYTALRERGIEPTNREK' A
#
# COMPACT_ATOMS: atom_id res chain seq x y z
N MET A 1 -29.62 -13.92 -19.44
CA MET A 1 -28.65 -12.98 -20.06
C MET A 1 -28.00 -12.00 -19.08
N ASN A 2 -28.62 -11.64 -17.94
CA ASN A 2 -27.96 -10.80 -16.92
C ASN A 2 -26.98 -11.59 -16.01
N GLU A 3 -27.25 -12.85 -15.75
CA GLU A 3 -26.44 -13.68 -14.82
C GLU A 3 -25.02 -13.94 -15.33
N GLU A 4 -24.84 -14.28 -16.61
CA GLU A 4 -23.50 -14.48 -17.21
C GLU A 4 -22.65 -13.22 -17.16
N ARG A 5 -23.26 -12.04 -17.35
CA ARG A 5 -22.56 -10.75 -17.26
C ARG A 5 -22.19 -10.43 -15.81
N ILE A 6 -23.05 -10.72 -14.84
CA ILE A 6 -22.76 -10.55 -13.41
C ILE A 6 -21.61 -11.48 -12.98
N THR A 7 -21.62 -12.76 -13.39
CA THR A 7 -20.53 -13.70 -13.10
C THR A 7 -19.21 -13.23 -13.71
N THR A 8 -19.24 -12.74 -14.95
CA THR A 8 -18.04 -12.21 -15.62
C THR A 8 -17.46 -11.01 -14.87
N LEU A 9 -18.31 -10.03 -14.51
CA LEU A 9 -17.88 -8.84 -13.77
C LEU A 9 -17.37 -9.20 -12.37
N THR A 10 -17.98 -10.18 -11.70
CA THR A 10 -17.53 -10.69 -10.40
C THR A 10 -16.11 -11.27 -10.50
N ASN A 11 -15.84 -12.09 -11.51
CA ASN A 11 -14.52 -12.69 -11.73
C ASN A 11 -13.45 -11.62 -12.07
N GLN A 12 -13.82 -10.61 -12.86
CA GLN A 12 -12.94 -9.47 -13.14
C GLN A 12 -12.62 -8.68 -11.88
N ALA A 13 -13.63 -8.39 -11.04
CA ALA A 13 -13.43 -7.69 -9.78
C ALA A 13 -12.51 -8.47 -8.81
N ALA A 14 -12.68 -9.79 -8.72
CA ALA A 14 -11.83 -10.66 -7.92
C ALA A 14 -10.36 -10.61 -8.40
N THR A 15 -10.15 -10.66 -9.71
CA THR A 15 -8.81 -10.59 -10.31
C THR A 15 -8.14 -9.24 -10.02
N LEU A 16 -8.86 -8.13 -10.23
CA LEU A 16 -8.34 -6.79 -9.95
C LEU A 16 -8.07 -6.58 -8.45
N SER A 17 -8.90 -7.13 -7.57
CA SER A 17 -8.68 -7.09 -6.12
C SER A 17 -7.39 -7.81 -5.72
N ALA A 18 -7.13 -9.00 -6.28
CA ALA A 18 -5.90 -9.74 -6.05
C ALA A 18 -4.67 -8.94 -6.54
N GLN A 19 -4.72 -8.39 -7.75
CA GLN A 19 -3.65 -7.56 -8.30
C GLN A 19 -3.38 -6.33 -7.42
N ARG A 20 -4.44 -5.64 -7.00
CA ARG A 20 -4.33 -4.48 -6.09
C ARG A 20 -3.66 -4.86 -4.78
N ASN A 21 -4.00 -6.02 -4.21
CA ASN A 21 -3.37 -6.49 -2.97
C ASN A 21 -1.88 -6.76 -3.17
N THR A 22 -1.49 -7.43 -4.25
CA THR A 22 -0.08 -7.64 -4.59
C THR A 22 0.69 -6.33 -4.75
N VAL A 23 0.15 -5.39 -5.53
CA VAL A 23 0.76 -4.06 -5.72
C VAL A 23 0.86 -3.30 -4.40
N THR A 24 -0.18 -3.36 -3.57
CA THR A 24 -0.17 -2.71 -2.25
C THR A 24 0.94 -3.26 -1.37
N THR A 25 1.14 -4.59 -1.35
CA THR A 25 2.25 -5.21 -0.62
C THR A 25 3.60 -4.73 -1.13
N SER A 26 3.82 -4.73 -2.45
CA SER A 26 5.07 -4.21 -3.04
C SER A 26 5.31 -2.73 -2.68
N LEU A 27 4.27 -1.90 -2.67
CA LEU A 27 4.39 -0.49 -2.26
C LEU A 27 4.72 -0.34 -0.77
N LYS A 28 4.25 -1.26 0.09
CA LYS A 28 4.64 -1.30 1.50
C LYS A 28 6.12 -1.63 1.67
N ASP A 29 6.65 -2.57 0.89
CA ASP A 29 8.07 -2.92 0.89
C ASP A 29 8.94 -1.74 0.41
N ILE A 30 8.57 -1.15 -0.73
CA ILE A 30 9.24 0.05 -1.27
C ILE A 30 9.23 1.19 -0.25
N ALA A 31 8.13 1.39 0.49
CA ALA A 31 8.07 2.42 1.53
C ALA A 31 9.08 2.19 2.66
N ALA A 32 9.32 0.94 3.03
CA ALA A 32 10.32 0.58 4.04
C ALA A 32 11.74 0.75 3.52
N ASP A 33 12.00 0.37 2.26
CA ASP A 33 13.29 0.62 1.61
C ASP A 33 13.60 2.12 1.56
N MET A 34 12.64 2.93 1.11
CA MET A 34 12.77 4.40 1.11
C MET A 34 13.05 4.96 2.51
N TRP A 35 12.44 4.38 3.55
CA TRP A 35 12.73 4.76 4.92
C TRP A 35 14.20 4.45 5.27
N HIS A 36 14.68 3.25 4.98
CA HIS A 36 16.08 2.86 5.23
C HIS A 36 17.09 3.72 4.45
N GLU A 37 16.72 4.17 3.25
CA GLU A 37 17.49 5.11 2.43
C GLU A 37 17.45 6.57 2.95
N GLY A 38 16.78 6.83 4.08
CA GLY A 38 16.79 8.11 4.77
C GLY A 38 15.55 8.99 4.57
N LEU A 39 14.53 8.54 3.83
CA LEU A 39 13.26 9.25 3.69
C LEU A 39 12.35 9.01 4.91
N HIS A 40 12.77 9.52 6.07
CA HIS A 40 12.09 9.38 7.36
C HIS A 40 10.83 10.27 7.53
N ASN A 41 10.05 10.46 6.46
CA ASN A 41 8.85 11.29 6.46
C ASN A 41 7.66 10.53 5.84
N VAL A 42 6.70 10.14 6.70
CA VAL A 42 5.51 9.38 6.30
C VAL A 42 4.64 10.13 5.28
N ARG A 43 4.58 11.47 5.35
CA ARG A 43 3.81 12.27 4.39
C ARG A 43 4.43 12.20 2.99
N ASP A 44 5.76 12.28 2.90
CA ASP A 44 6.45 12.18 1.61
C ASP A 44 6.44 10.75 1.06
N LEU A 45 6.53 9.74 1.93
CA LEU A 45 6.27 8.35 1.54
C LEU A 45 4.87 8.19 0.94
N GLY A 46 3.84 8.78 1.55
CA GLY A 46 2.47 8.74 1.03
C GLY A 46 2.34 9.41 -0.34
N ARG A 47 3.02 10.54 -0.56
CA ARG A 47 3.03 11.22 -1.87
C ARG A 47 3.69 10.37 -2.97
N ARG A 48 4.74 9.60 -2.63
CA ARG A 48 5.51 8.79 -3.59
C ARG A 48 4.89 7.43 -3.86
N THR A 49 4.33 6.81 -2.83
CA THR A 49 3.77 5.45 -2.92
C THR A 49 2.26 5.42 -3.18
N GLY A 50 1.57 6.55 -2.98
CA GLY A 50 0.11 6.61 -3.03
C GLY A 50 -0.60 5.93 -1.85
N LEU A 51 0.15 5.39 -0.88
CA LEU A 51 -0.41 4.75 0.30
C LEU A 51 -0.89 5.78 1.32
N SER A 52 -1.96 5.45 2.03
CA SER A 52 -2.46 6.28 3.13
C SER A 52 -1.45 6.32 4.27
N ARG A 53 -1.46 7.40 5.08
CA ARG A 53 -0.62 7.50 6.29
C ARG A 53 -0.81 6.28 7.20
N ALA A 54 -2.06 5.87 7.43
CA ALA A 54 -2.38 4.72 8.28
C ALA A 54 -1.73 3.42 7.73
N THR A 55 -1.86 3.17 6.44
CA THR A 55 -1.23 2.01 5.78
C THR A 55 0.28 2.03 5.92
N LEU A 56 0.92 3.20 5.79
CA LEU A 56 2.36 3.35 5.94
C LEU A 56 2.82 3.13 7.38
N TYR A 57 2.13 3.70 8.38
CA TYR A 57 2.44 3.43 9.79
C TYR A 57 2.38 1.94 10.11
N THR A 58 1.32 1.25 9.66
CA THR A 58 1.19 -0.20 9.83
C THR A 58 2.32 -0.93 9.11
N ALA A 59 2.60 -0.60 7.86
CA ALA A 59 3.62 -1.27 7.05
C ALA A 59 5.03 -1.13 7.64
N LEU A 60 5.39 0.06 8.14
CA LEU A 60 6.68 0.31 8.77
C LEU A 60 6.79 -0.47 10.08
N ARG A 61 5.76 -0.48 10.92
CA ARG A 61 5.74 -1.24 12.18
C ARG A 61 5.81 -2.75 11.98
N GLU A 62 5.08 -3.28 10.98
CA GLU A 62 5.17 -4.68 10.57
C GLU A 62 6.60 -5.10 10.20
N ARG A 63 7.44 -4.13 9.79
CA ARG A 63 8.86 -4.31 9.42
C ARG A 63 9.83 -3.88 10.52
N GLY A 64 9.35 -3.65 11.74
CA GLY A 64 10.18 -3.29 12.90
C GLY A 64 10.68 -1.85 12.91
N ILE A 65 10.14 -0.98 12.05
CA ILE A 65 10.45 0.44 11.99
C ILE A 65 9.41 1.18 12.84
N GLU A 66 9.84 1.93 13.86
CA GLU A 66 8.95 2.87 14.55
C GLU A 66 9.10 4.26 13.91
N PRO A 67 8.16 4.67 13.03
CA PRO A 67 8.23 5.97 12.40
C PRO A 67 8.00 7.08 13.43
N THR A 68 9.08 7.75 13.82
CA THR A 68 8.96 8.97 14.61
C THR A 68 8.30 10.04 13.76
N ASN A 69 7.18 10.60 14.20
CA ASN A 69 6.57 11.77 13.57
C ASN A 69 7.50 12.98 13.81
N ARG A 70 8.61 13.08 13.09
CA ARG A 70 9.46 14.28 13.07
C ARG A 70 8.79 15.32 12.18
N GLU A 71 7.67 15.84 12.66
CA GLU A 71 7.23 17.17 12.29
C GLU A 71 8.08 18.14 13.14
N LYS A 72 9.20 18.60 12.56
CA LYS A 72 9.83 19.85 12.98
C LYS A 72 9.47 20.91 11.96
#